data_AF-A0A8C0WTT6-F1
#
_entry.id   AF-A0A8C0WTT6-F1
#
_cell.length_a   1.000
_cell.length_b   1.000
_cell.length_c   1.000
_cell.angle_alpha   90.00
_cell.angle_beta   90.00
_cell.angle_gamma   90.00
#
_symmetry.space_group_name_H-M   'P 1'
#
loop_
_entity.id
_entity.type
_entity.pdbx_description
1 polymer ?
#
loop_
_entity_poly.entity_id
_entity_poly.type
_entity_poly.pdbx_seq_one_letter_code
_entity_poly.pdbx_strand_id
1 'polypeptide(L)'
;MKALLLLGLLLLSVSVQGKKYDQCELARTLKSKGMDGYKGIKLSQWMCIAKWESNYNTGATNYNPGDKSTDYGIFQINSRYWCDDGKTPGAKNACGVSCKGKT
;
A
#
# COMPACT_ATOMS: atom_id res chain seq x y z
N MET A 1 -25.45 14.61 26.75
CA MET A 1 -25.41 13.32 26.02
C MET A 1 -24.98 13.49 24.55
N LYS A 2 -25.62 14.37 23.76
CA LYS A 2 -25.24 14.60 22.34
C LYS A 2 -23.78 15.04 22.14
N ALA A 3 -23.26 15.93 23.00
CA ALA A 3 -21.86 16.37 22.94
C ALA A 3 -20.86 15.25 23.21
N LEU A 4 -21.16 14.34 24.16
CA LEU A 4 -20.31 13.17 24.47
C LEU A 4 -20.33 12.14 23.34
N LEU A 5 -21.47 11.97 22.66
CA LEU A 5 -21.59 11.13 21.46
C LEU A 5 -20.80 11.69 20.27
N LEU A 6 -20.85 13.01 20.05
CA LEU A 6 -20.07 13.67 18.99
C LEU A 6 -18.57 13.64 19.28
N LEU A 7 -18.17 13.85 20.54
CA LEU A 7 -16.77 13.74 20.97
C LEU A 7 -16.26 12.29 20.83
N GLY A 8 -17.10 11.31 21.17
CA GLY A 8 -16.81 9.89 20.95
C GLY A 8 -16.66 9.51 19.48
N LEU A 9 -17.47 10.10 18.59
CA LEU A 9 -17.38 9.86 17.14
C LEU A 9 -16.09 10.44 16.53
N LEU A 10 -15.65 11.62 16.99
CA LEU A 10 -14.38 12.24 16.56
C LEU A 10 -13.15 11.45 17.02
N LEU A 11 -13.20 10.83 18.20
CA LEU A 11 -12.08 10.03 18.72
C LEU A 11 -11.93 8.67 18.03
N LEU A 12 -12.96 8.20 17.32
CA LEU A 12 -12.97 6.93 16.58
C LEU A 12 -12.43 7.05 15.15
N SER A 13 -12.23 8.26 14.62
CA SER A 13 -11.70 8.46 13.27
C SER A 13 -10.16 8.46 13.25
N VAL A 14 -9.53 7.35 13.65
CA VAL A 14 -8.13 7.11 13.31
C VAL A 14 -8.09 6.56 11.88
N SER A 15 -8.17 7.45 10.91
CA SER A 15 -7.96 7.09 9.50
C SER A 15 -6.47 6.84 9.26
N VAL A 16 -6.09 5.60 8.93
CA VAL A 16 -4.77 5.30 8.36
C VAL A 16 -4.72 5.96 6.98
N GLN A 17 -4.13 7.14 6.92
CA GLN A 17 -4.07 7.95 5.71
C GLN A 17 -2.82 7.57 4.93
N GLY A 18 -2.99 7.16 3.67
CA GLY A 18 -1.87 6.91 2.77
C GLY A 18 -1.02 8.17 2.60
N LYS A 19 0.30 8.01 2.59
CA LYS A 19 1.29 9.05 2.29
C LYS A 19 1.62 9.06 0.80
N LYS A 20 1.67 10.26 0.20
CA LYS A 20 2.31 10.48 -1.10
C LYS A 20 3.72 10.99 -0.89
N TYR A 21 4.70 10.24 -1.38
CA TYR A 21 6.12 10.61 -1.25
C TYR A 21 6.54 11.59 -2.34
N ASP A 22 7.49 12.47 -1.98
CA ASP A 22 8.31 13.14 -2.98
C ASP A 22 9.32 12.17 -3.59
N GLN A 23 9.72 12.40 -4.85
CA GLN A 23 10.60 11.49 -5.58
C GLN A 23 11.93 11.22 -4.85
N CYS A 24 12.62 12.27 -4.41
CA CYS A 24 13.90 12.12 -3.70
C CYS A 24 13.73 11.54 -2.29
N GLU A 25 12.59 11.81 -1.64
CA GLU A 25 12.27 11.24 -0.33
C GLU A 25 12.10 9.71 -0.43
N LEU A 26 11.34 9.25 -1.42
CA LEU A 26 11.17 7.82 -1.67
C LEU A 26 12.51 7.17 -2.04
N ALA A 27 13.30 7.79 -2.92
CA ALA A 27 14.59 7.24 -3.32
C ALA A 27 15.54 7.04 -2.13
N ARG A 28 15.63 8.03 -1.21
CA ARG A 28 16.41 7.89 0.03
C ARG A 28 15.87 6.79 0.93
N THR A 29 14.53 6.69 1.04
CA THR A 29 13.86 5.66 1.85
C THR A 29 14.14 4.26 1.32
N LEU A 30 13.97 4.03 0.01
CA LEU A 30 14.24 2.72 -0.60
C LEU A 30 15.71 2.35 -0.51
N LYS A 31 16.61 3.32 -0.71
CA LYS A 31 18.05 3.10 -0.56
C LYS A 31 18.41 2.71 0.88
N SER A 32 17.88 3.41 1.89
CA SER A 32 18.16 3.08 3.30
C SER A 32 17.55 1.74 3.73
N LYS A 33 16.52 1.26 3.03
CA LYS A 33 15.92 -0.07 3.21
C LYS A 33 16.62 -1.18 2.40
N GLY A 34 17.75 -0.88 1.76
CA GLY A 34 18.55 -1.88 1.04
C GLY A 34 17.96 -2.32 -0.30
N MET A 35 17.07 -1.52 -0.89
CA MET A 35 16.44 -1.87 -2.18
C MET A 35 17.38 -1.64 -3.38
N ASP A 36 18.42 -0.82 -3.24
CA ASP A 36 19.39 -0.59 -4.30
C ASP A 36 20.28 -1.83 -4.49
N GLY A 37 20.08 -2.55 -5.60
CA GLY A 37 20.75 -3.82 -5.89
C GLY A 37 20.04 -5.06 -5.30
N TYR A 38 18.89 -4.90 -4.64
CA TYR A 38 18.13 -6.05 -4.13
C TYR A 38 17.74 -6.97 -5.29
N LYS A 39 18.21 -8.23 -5.22
CA LYS A 39 18.06 -9.23 -6.31
C LYS A 39 18.54 -8.72 -7.68
N GLY A 40 19.55 -7.83 -7.69
CA GLY A 40 20.10 -7.25 -8.92
C GLY A 40 19.29 -6.09 -9.52
N ILE A 41 18.22 -5.63 -8.85
CA ILE A 41 17.36 -4.54 -9.32
C ILE A 41 17.92 -3.21 -8.83
N LYS A 42 18.18 -2.28 -9.75
CA LYS A 42 18.72 -0.95 -9.45
C LYS A 42 17.68 -0.07 -8.76
N LEU A 43 18.11 0.85 -7.90
CA LEU A 43 17.22 1.83 -7.27
C LEU A 43 16.35 2.60 -8.29
N SER A 44 16.91 2.97 -9.44
CA SER A 44 16.17 3.68 -10.50
C SER A 44 15.00 2.87 -11.07
N GLN A 45 15.10 1.54 -11.09
CA GLN A 45 14.02 0.66 -11.53
C GLN A 45 12.88 0.64 -10.51
N TRP A 46 13.20 0.51 -9.21
CA TRP A 46 12.21 0.63 -8.15
C TRP A 46 11.48 1.98 -8.17
N MET A 47 12.21 3.07 -8.40
CA MET A 47 11.63 4.41 -8.55
C MET A 47 10.71 4.50 -9.77
N CYS A 48 11.09 3.91 -10.90
CA CYS A 48 10.27 3.86 -12.11
C CYS A 48 8.95 3.10 -11.87
N ILE A 49 9.03 1.92 -11.24
CA ILE A 49 7.85 1.13 -10.89
C ILE A 49 6.92 1.95 -9.99
N ALA A 50 7.42 2.51 -8.88
CA ALA A 50 6.60 3.29 -7.95
C ALA A 50 5.95 4.53 -8.61
N LYS A 51 6.62 5.14 -9.60
CA LYS A 51 6.08 6.27 -10.36
C LYS A 51 4.87 5.87 -11.20
N TRP A 52 4.99 4.78 -11.95
CA TRP A 52 3.96 4.38 -12.91
C TRP A 52 2.81 3.60 -12.27
N GLU A 53 3.08 2.86 -11.20
CA GLU A 53 2.06 2.09 -10.50
C GLU A 53 1.14 2.97 -9.64
N SER A 54 1.71 3.93 -8.90
CA SER A 54 0.95 4.65 -7.88
C SER A 54 1.19 6.15 -7.85
N ASN A 55 2.06 6.68 -8.71
CA ASN A 55 2.55 8.06 -8.62
C ASN A 55 3.09 8.38 -7.20
N TYR A 56 3.85 7.44 -6.63
CA TYR A 56 4.44 7.49 -5.28
C TYR A 56 3.44 7.54 -4.12
N ASN A 57 2.18 7.13 -4.34
CA ASN A 57 1.12 7.16 -3.33
C ASN A 57 0.96 5.80 -2.63
N THR A 58 1.27 5.74 -1.34
CA THR A 58 1.09 4.53 -0.52
C THR A 58 -0.38 4.20 -0.22
N GLY A 59 -1.30 5.14 -0.43
CA GLY A 59 -2.75 4.91 -0.32
C GLY A 59 -3.43 4.54 -1.64
N ALA A 60 -2.68 4.35 -2.73
CA ALA A 60 -3.26 3.99 -4.02
C ALA A 60 -3.90 2.59 -3.97
N THR A 61 -5.09 2.47 -4.55
CA THR A 61 -5.76 1.18 -4.76
C THR A 61 -6.38 1.12 -6.15
N ASN A 62 -6.28 -0.03 -6.81
CA ASN A 62 -6.91 -0.27 -8.11
C ASN A 62 -7.71 -1.58 -8.07
N TYR A 63 -9.02 -1.53 -8.35
CA TYR A 63 -9.88 -2.73 -8.36
C TYR A 63 -9.88 -3.37 -9.74
N ASN A 64 -9.74 -4.70 -9.78
CA ASN A 64 -9.68 -5.49 -11.02
C ASN A 64 -10.98 -6.28 -11.19
N PRO A 65 -11.94 -5.83 -12.04
CA PRO A 65 -13.26 -6.45 -12.12
C PRO A 65 -13.25 -7.88 -12.67
N GLY A 66 -12.30 -8.20 -13.55
CA GLY A 66 -12.24 -9.49 -14.24
C GLY A 66 -11.98 -10.67 -13.29
N ASP A 67 -11.25 -10.42 -12.21
CA ASP A 67 -10.83 -11.47 -11.28
C ASP A 67 -11.15 -11.15 -9.81
N LYS A 68 -11.79 -10.00 -9.59
CA LYS A 68 -12.24 -9.44 -8.31
C LYS A 68 -11.09 -9.17 -7.32
N SER A 69 -9.85 -9.10 -7.79
CA SER A 69 -8.69 -8.69 -6.97
C SER A 69 -8.60 -7.17 -6.83
N THR A 70 -7.71 -6.69 -5.96
CA THR A 70 -7.37 -5.28 -5.82
C THR A 70 -5.85 -5.15 -5.67
N ASP A 71 -5.27 -4.14 -6.30
CA ASP A 71 -3.86 -3.77 -6.16
C ASP A 71 -3.70 -2.72 -5.06
N TYR A 72 -2.67 -2.86 -4.22
CA TYR A 72 -2.51 -2.04 -3.02
C TYR A 72 -1.15 -1.33 -2.94
N GLY A 73 -1.22 -0.05 -2.58
CA GLY A 73 -0.09 0.74 -2.13
C GLY A 73 0.90 1.14 -3.22
N ILE A 74 2.10 1.50 -2.79
CA ILE A 74 3.07 2.20 -3.65
C ILE A 74 3.57 1.37 -4.83
N PHE A 75 3.54 0.04 -4.69
CA PHE A 75 3.96 -0.93 -5.72
C PHE A 75 2.78 -1.69 -6.32
N GLN A 76 1.53 -1.29 -6.03
CA GLN A 76 0.31 -1.95 -6.53
C GLN A 76 0.35 -3.48 -6.36
N ILE A 77 0.63 -3.93 -5.13
CA ILE A 77 0.72 -5.35 -4.80
C ILE A 77 -0.68 -5.97 -4.86
N ASN A 78 -0.85 -6.97 -5.71
CA ASN A 78 -2.14 -7.61 -5.98
C ASN A 78 -2.59 -8.61 -4.89
N SER A 79 -3.85 -8.51 -4.45
CA SER A 79 -4.46 -9.37 -3.42
C SER A 79 -4.72 -10.81 -3.84
N ARG A 80 -4.73 -11.15 -5.14
CA ARG A 80 -4.89 -12.54 -5.58
C ARG A 80 -3.72 -13.41 -5.12
N TYR A 81 -2.52 -12.85 -5.09
CA TYR A 81 -1.30 -13.62 -4.87
C TYR A 81 -0.60 -13.25 -3.56
N TRP A 82 -0.49 -11.97 -3.24
CA TRP A 82 0.55 -11.51 -2.33
C TRP A 82 0.06 -11.17 -0.93
N CYS A 83 -1.13 -10.58 -0.77
CA CYS A 83 -1.67 -10.14 0.51
C CYS A 83 -3.14 -10.55 0.69
N ASP A 84 -3.65 -10.51 1.92
CA ASP A 84 -5.05 -10.78 2.23
C ASP A 84 -5.86 -9.48 2.45
N ASP A 85 -6.92 -9.29 1.66
CA ASP A 85 -7.88 -8.20 1.79
C ASP A 85 -9.26 -8.64 2.30
N GLY A 86 -9.43 -9.94 2.58
CA GLY A 86 -10.66 -10.54 3.09
C GLY A 86 -11.81 -10.63 2.08
N LYS A 87 -11.61 -10.22 0.81
CA LYS A 87 -12.68 -10.18 -0.19
C LYS A 87 -12.30 -10.79 -1.54
N THR A 88 -11.01 -11.01 -1.82
CA THR A 88 -10.53 -11.56 -3.09
C THR A 88 -10.73 -13.08 -3.14
N PRO A 89 -11.53 -13.62 -4.08
CA PRO A 89 -11.77 -15.05 -4.17
C PRO A 89 -10.49 -15.83 -4.54
N GLY A 90 -10.22 -16.93 -3.80
CA GLY A 90 -9.11 -17.84 -4.11
C GLY A 90 -7.71 -17.26 -3.86
N ALA A 91 -7.59 -16.20 -3.05
CA ALA A 91 -6.33 -15.55 -2.73
C ALA A 91 -5.32 -16.48 -2.03
N LYS A 92 -4.01 -16.22 -2.23
CA LYS A 92 -2.91 -17.05 -1.70
C LYS A 92 -2.19 -16.45 -0.50
N ASN A 93 -2.11 -15.12 -0.41
CA ASN A 93 -1.38 -14.40 0.63
C ASN A 93 0.08 -14.88 0.82
N ALA A 94 0.86 -14.92 -0.27
CA ALA A 94 2.24 -15.40 -0.23
C ALA A 94 3.17 -14.59 0.69
N CYS A 95 2.86 -13.32 0.95
CA CYS A 95 3.62 -12.49 1.88
C CYS A 95 3.18 -12.68 3.35
N GLY A 96 2.05 -13.35 3.62
CA GLY A 96 1.54 -13.57 4.98
C GLY A 96 1.11 -12.28 5.70
N VAL A 97 0.57 -11.30 4.97
CA VAL A 97 0.21 -9.97 5.51
C VAL A 97 -1.17 -9.52 5.05
N SER A 98 -1.80 -8.62 5.82
CA SER A 98 -3.00 -7.91 5.35
C SER A 98 -2.64 -6.85 4.32
N CYS A 99 -3.45 -6.70 3.27
CA CYS A 99 -3.28 -5.65 2.26
C CYS A 99 -3.46 -4.23 2.84
N LYS A 100 -4.13 -4.07 3.98
CA LYS A 100 -4.32 -2.77 4.64
C LYS A 100 -3.11 -2.29 5.45
N GLY A 101 -2.03 -3.07 5.51
CA GLY A 101 -0.87 -2.82 6.37
C GLY A 101 -1.14 -3.22 7.83
N LYS A 102 -0.08 -3.26 8.65
CA LYS A 102 -0.24 -3.44 10.10
C LYS A 102 -0.61 -2.07 10.71
N THR A 103 -1.69 -2.07 11.49
CA THR A 103 -1.97 -1.01 12.48
C THR A 103 -1.01 -1.16 13.66
#